data_AF-A0A956GLZ8-F1
#
_entry.id   AF-A0A956GLZ8-F1
#
_cell.length_a   1.000
_cell.length_b   1.000
_cell.length_c   1.000
_cell.angle_alpha   90.00
_cell.angle_beta   90.00
_cell.angle_gamma   90.00
#
_symmetry.space_group_name_H-M   'P 1'
#
loop_
_entity.id
_entity.type
_entity.pdbx_description
1 polymer ?
#
loop_
_entity_poly.entity_id
_entity_poly.type
_entity_poly.pdbx_seq_one_letter_code
_entity_poly.pdbx_strand_id
1 'polypeptide(L)'
;MFVGDRGHAQLVSRRWLDHGPWLLHRFADDISLIQFHDLDADPATALAQALPGHCRLGDNDTGGWLRSRYTPKYETKGLYVASDQTLRIVVAPGRVISEREMLDACAERLVGRYNAEKPIRVVRYAFIDPDDAQRHLHEMWLRDLEVWTFTSNGKEIRIDDTYDPSPTPPEWVRRLRKAEEKGA
;
A
#
# COMPACT_ATOMS: atom_id res chain seq x y z
N MET A 1 -10.71 3.22 12.70
CA MET A 1 -9.74 3.17 13.81
C MET A 1 -9.03 1.82 13.73
N PHE A 2 -7.71 1.82 13.86
CA PHE A 2 -6.85 0.65 13.89
C PHE A 2 -6.13 0.63 15.24
N VAL A 3 -6.04 -0.53 15.89
CA VAL A 3 -5.48 -0.69 17.24
C VAL A 3 -4.47 -1.83 17.25
N GLY A 4 -3.23 -1.52 17.56
CA GLY A 4 -2.14 -2.49 17.66
C GLY A 4 -1.89 -3.26 16.38
N ASP A 5 -1.04 -4.28 16.45
CA ASP A 5 -0.72 -5.12 15.29
C ASP A 5 -1.93 -5.85 14.72
N ARG A 6 -2.89 -6.26 15.55
CA ARG A 6 -4.10 -6.96 15.07
C ARG A 6 -5.00 -6.05 14.23
N GLY A 7 -5.16 -4.78 14.62
CA GLY A 7 -5.92 -3.82 13.83
C GLY A 7 -5.23 -3.52 12.51
N HIS A 8 -3.90 -3.31 12.55
CA HIS A 8 -3.13 -2.99 11.35
C HIS A 8 -2.84 -4.20 10.45
N ALA A 9 -3.00 -5.43 10.93
CA ALA A 9 -2.70 -6.66 10.17
C ALA A 9 -3.55 -6.87 8.91
N GLN A 10 -4.67 -6.14 8.77
CA GLN A 10 -5.51 -6.17 7.57
C GLN A 10 -5.12 -5.10 6.54
N LEU A 11 -4.16 -4.23 6.85
CA LEU A 11 -3.66 -3.27 5.88
C LEU A 11 -2.65 -3.94 4.95
N VAL A 12 -2.66 -3.54 3.68
CA VAL A 12 -1.62 -3.94 2.71
C VAL A 12 -0.23 -3.48 3.16
N SER A 13 -0.16 -2.36 3.87
CA SER A 13 1.02 -1.81 4.52
C SER A 13 0.62 -0.76 5.55
N ARG A 14 1.46 -0.53 6.56
CA ARG A 14 1.32 0.64 7.46
C ARG A 14 1.57 1.96 6.73
N ARG A 15 2.43 1.97 5.71
CA ARG A 15 2.71 3.16 4.85
C ARG A 15 1.45 3.69 4.18
N TRP A 16 0.49 2.81 3.90
CA TRP A 16 -0.80 3.17 3.31
C TRP A 16 -1.50 4.29 4.09
N LEU A 17 -1.41 4.24 5.42
CA LEU A 17 -2.07 5.21 6.30
C LEU A 17 -1.48 6.61 6.18
N ASP A 18 -0.19 6.73 5.91
CA ASP A 18 0.50 8.03 5.87
C ASP A 18 0.28 8.76 4.53
N HIS A 19 -0.16 8.05 3.49
CA HIS A 19 -0.23 8.54 2.11
C HIS A 19 -1.65 8.65 1.53
N GLY A 20 -2.68 8.40 2.35
CA GLY A 20 -4.06 8.49 1.89
C GLY A 20 -4.63 9.90 1.86
N PRO A 21 -5.78 10.09 1.19
CA PRO A 21 -6.49 11.36 1.12
C PRO A 21 -7.31 11.63 2.40
N TRP A 22 -6.66 11.64 3.56
CA TRP A 22 -7.29 11.81 4.86
C TRP A 22 -6.39 12.52 5.87
N LEU A 23 -6.97 12.93 6.98
CA LEU A 23 -6.22 13.28 8.18
C LEU A 23 -6.01 12.02 9.02
N LEU A 24 -4.74 11.69 9.27
CA LEU A 24 -4.35 10.61 10.15
C LEU A 24 -4.01 11.18 11.53
N HIS A 25 -4.70 10.68 12.55
CA HIS A 25 -4.41 10.92 13.96
C HIS A 25 -3.72 9.69 14.54
N ARG A 26 -2.60 9.89 15.23
CA ARG A 26 -1.87 8.83 15.93
C ARG A 26 -1.94 9.09 17.43
N PHE A 27 -2.25 8.06 18.20
CA PHE A 27 -2.29 8.12 19.66
C PHE A 27 -1.29 7.12 20.26
N ALA A 28 -1.17 7.15 21.59
CA ALA A 28 -0.45 6.13 22.34
C ALA A 28 -1.00 4.72 22.04
N ASP A 29 -0.22 3.70 22.38
CA ASP A 29 -0.60 2.28 22.26
C ASP A 29 -0.91 1.81 20.82
N ASP A 30 -0.24 2.39 19.82
CA ASP A 30 -0.38 2.04 18.40
C ASP A 30 -1.83 2.14 17.91
N ILE A 31 -2.49 3.26 18.23
CA ILE A 31 -3.83 3.57 17.76
C ILE A 31 -3.75 4.58 16.62
N SER A 32 -4.35 4.23 15.49
CA SER A 32 -4.50 5.10 14.31
C SER A 32 -5.98 5.40 14.06
N LEU A 33 -6.38 6.67 14.07
CA LEU A 33 -7.71 7.13 13.66
C LEU A 33 -7.60 7.90 12.36
N ILE A 34 -8.53 7.62 11.45
CA ILE A 34 -8.59 8.26 10.13
C ILE A 34 -9.84 9.10 10.08
N GLN A 35 -9.66 10.36 9.71
CA GLN A 35 -10.72 11.31 9.47
C GLN A 35 -10.77 11.61 7.97
N PHE A 36 -11.94 11.36 7.36
CA PHE A 36 -12.12 11.43 5.92
C PHE A 36 -12.55 12.80 5.40
N HIS A 37 -13.04 13.68 6.26
CA HIS A 37 -13.47 15.02 5.87
C HIS A 37 -13.25 16.03 7.00
N ASP A 38 -13.30 17.30 6.65
CA ASP A 38 -13.32 18.43 7.58
C ASP A 38 -14.63 18.42 8.37
N LEU A 39 -14.55 18.46 9.71
CA LEU A 39 -15.72 18.33 10.59
C LEU A 39 -16.66 19.53 10.49
N ASP A 40 -16.17 20.68 10.04
CA ASP A 40 -16.95 21.90 9.85
C ASP A 40 -17.52 22.03 8.44
N ALA A 41 -17.28 21.06 7.55
CA ALA A 41 -17.79 21.08 6.19
C ALA A 41 -19.31 20.84 6.16
N ASP A 42 -19.99 21.48 5.20
CA ASP A 42 -21.37 21.13 4.89
C ASP A 42 -21.47 19.68 4.38
N PRO A 43 -22.66 19.03 4.42
CA PRO A 43 -22.81 17.63 4.05
C PRO A 43 -22.34 17.27 2.64
N ALA A 44 -22.53 18.15 1.64
CA ALA A 44 -22.12 17.87 0.27
C ALA A 44 -20.59 17.91 0.14
N THR A 45 -19.96 18.89 0.76
CA THR A 45 -18.50 19.00 0.82
C THR A 45 -17.89 17.84 1.61
N ALA A 46 -18.47 17.48 2.75
CA ALA A 46 -18.02 16.35 3.58
C ALA A 46 -18.03 15.03 2.78
N LEU A 47 -19.12 14.75 2.05
CA LEU A 47 -19.21 13.58 1.20
C LEU A 47 -18.13 13.59 0.10
N ALA A 48 -17.96 14.72 -0.59
CA ALA A 48 -16.94 14.86 -1.64
C ALA A 48 -15.52 14.64 -1.11
N GLN A 49 -15.22 15.13 0.10
CA GLN A 49 -13.93 14.89 0.76
C GLN A 49 -13.74 13.43 1.18
N ALA A 50 -14.81 12.77 1.64
CA ALA A 50 -14.73 11.42 2.18
C ALA A 50 -14.63 10.31 1.12
N LEU A 51 -15.24 10.51 -0.05
CA LEU A 51 -15.30 9.50 -1.12
C LEU A 51 -13.91 8.95 -1.53
N PRO A 52 -12.89 9.78 -1.81
CA PRO A 52 -11.55 9.27 -2.14
C PRO A 52 -10.96 8.37 -1.05
N GLY A 53 -11.16 8.74 0.22
CA GLY A 53 -10.70 7.96 1.36
C GLY A 53 -11.44 6.63 1.51
N HIS A 54 -12.75 6.62 1.30
CA HIS A 54 -13.56 5.40 1.25
C HIS A 54 -13.10 4.44 0.15
N CYS A 55 -12.75 4.96 -1.04
CA CYS A 55 -12.21 4.12 -2.11
C CYS A 55 -10.85 3.52 -1.70
N ARG A 56 -9.91 4.34 -1.22
CA ARG A 56 -8.55 3.90 -0.86
C ARG A 56 -8.48 3.02 0.39
N LEU A 57 -9.50 3.00 1.25
CA LEU A 57 -9.62 2.07 2.40
C LEU A 57 -10.76 1.07 2.26
N GLY A 58 -11.32 0.93 1.06
CA GLY A 58 -12.42 0.01 0.78
C GLY A 58 -11.95 -1.39 0.40
N ASP A 59 -12.91 -2.31 0.34
CA ASP A 59 -12.76 -3.66 -0.23
C ASP A 59 -13.01 -3.61 -1.74
N ASN A 60 -12.12 -2.93 -2.46
CA ASN A 60 -12.15 -2.79 -3.91
C ASN A 60 -10.72 -2.93 -4.46
N ASP A 61 -10.58 -2.95 -5.78
CA ASP A 61 -9.31 -3.22 -6.47
C ASP A 61 -8.20 -2.18 -6.15
N THR A 62 -8.54 -0.97 -5.72
CA THR A 62 -7.61 0.14 -5.44
C THR A 62 -7.39 0.38 -3.94
N GLY A 63 -8.12 -0.36 -3.09
CA GLY A 63 -8.09 -0.24 -1.65
C GLY A 63 -6.87 -0.88 -1.01
N GLY A 64 -6.45 -0.33 0.14
CA GLY A 64 -5.37 -0.89 0.96
C GLY A 64 -5.84 -1.70 2.16
N TRP A 65 -7.11 -2.10 2.20
CA TRP A 65 -7.66 -2.93 3.28
C TRP A 65 -8.05 -4.31 2.75
N LEU A 66 -7.44 -5.35 3.33
CA LEU A 66 -7.70 -6.75 3.04
C LEU A 66 -8.69 -7.29 4.07
N ARG A 67 -9.95 -7.42 3.66
CA ARG A 67 -11.00 -7.98 4.50
C ARG A 67 -10.69 -9.42 4.94
N SER A 68 -11.32 -9.82 6.04
CA SER A 68 -11.39 -11.24 6.43
C SER A 68 -11.97 -12.07 5.27
N ARG A 69 -11.33 -13.21 4.95
CA ARG A 69 -11.69 -14.09 3.82
C ARG A 69 -11.57 -13.44 2.45
N TYR A 70 -10.59 -12.54 2.27
CA TYR A 70 -10.20 -12.06 0.95
C TYR A 70 -9.94 -13.23 0.00
N THR A 71 -10.59 -13.22 -1.17
CA THR A 71 -10.40 -14.23 -2.22
C THR A 71 -9.61 -13.59 -3.36
N PRO A 72 -8.38 -14.08 -3.65
CA PRO A 72 -7.62 -13.62 -4.81
C PRO A 72 -8.39 -13.84 -6.11
N LYS A 73 -8.27 -12.92 -7.06
CA LYS A 73 -8.92 -13.01 -8.38
C LYS A 73 -7.94 -13.56 -9.41
N TYR A 74 -6.68 -13.18 -9.30
CA TYR A 74 -5.59 -13.62 -10.15
C TYR A 74 -4.72 -14.62 -9.40
N GLU A 75 -4.26 -15.64 -10.13
CA GLU A 75 -3.23 -16.54 -9.63
C GLU A 75 -1.88 -15.82 -9.65
N THR A 76 -1.24 -15.69 -8.49
CA THR A 76 0.10 -15.09 -8.39
C THR A 76 1.16 -16.09 -8.87
N LYS A 77 1.71 -15.87 -10.06
CA LYS A 77 2.76 -16.73 -10.65
C LYS A 77 4.14 -16.17 -10.36
N GLY A 78 4.91 -16.88 -9.52
CA GLY A 78 6.27 -16.50 -9.18
C GLY A 78 7.11 -17.69 -8.72
N LEU A 79 8.41 -17.47 -8.60
CA LEU A 79 9.37 -18.40 -8.03
C LEU A 79 9.44 -18.17 -6.51
N TYR A 80 9.15 -19.21 -5.73
CA TYR A 80 9.38 -19.18 -4.29
C TYR A 80 10.86 -19.40 -3.99
N VAL A 81 11.48 -18.44 -3.30
CA VAL A 81 12.87 -18.49 -2.84
C VAL A 81 12.86 -18.80 -1.35
N ALA A 82 13.24 -20.04 -0.99
CA ALA A 82 13.08 -20.55 0.36
C ALA A 82 14.02 -19.90 1.40
N SER A 83 15.19 -19.41 0.97
CA SER A 83 16.21 -18.84 1.86
C SER A 83 15.74 -17.59 2.59
N ASP A 84 14.88 -16.79 1.95
CA ASP A 84 14.36 -15.52 2.46
C ASP A 84 12.83 -15.45 2.46
N GLN A 85 12.15 -16.56 2.11
CA GLN A 85 10.68 -16.65 2.06
C GLN A 85 10.06 -15.62 1.11
N THR A 86 10.74 -15.38 -0.01
CA THR A 86 10.35 -14.41 -1.04
C THR A 86 9.58 -15.09 -2.16
N LEU A 87 8.43 -14.52 -2.55
CA LEU A 87 7.80 -14.81 -3.84
C LEU A 87 8.35 -13.84 -4.88
N ARG A 88 9.18 -14.33 -5.79
CA ARG A 88 9.81 -13.54 -6.86
C ARG A 88 9.00 -13.63 -8.17
N ILE A 89 8.50 -12.51 -8.64
CA ILE A 89 7.69 -12.37 -9.85
C ILE A 89 8.51 -11.59 -10.88
N VAL A 90 8.74 -12.17 -12.06
CA VAL A 90 9.43 -11.49 -13.17
C VAL A 90 8.39 -10.85 -14.07
N VAL A 91 8.53 -9.55 -14.34
CA VAL A 91 7.61 -8.77 -15.17
C VAL A 91 8.24 -8.50 -16.53
N ALA A 92 7.58 -8.99 -17.58
CA ALA A 92 7.98 -8.75 -18.96
C ALA A 92 7.80 -7.27 -19.36
N PRO A 93 8.60 -6.75 -20.32
CA PRO A 93 8.48 -5.37 -20.78
C PRO A 93 7.07 -5.03 -21.28
N GLY A 94 6.58 -3.84 -20.93
CA GLY A 94 5.27 -3.30 -21.29
C GLY A 94 4.08 -3.90 -20.53
N ARG A 95 4.32 -4.86 -19.61
CA ARG A 95 3.25 -5.45 -18.81
C ARG A 95 2.85 -4.51 -17.67
N VAL A 96 1.61 -4.04 -17.72
CA VAL A 96 1.00 -3.27 -16.63
C VAL A 96 0.49 -4.22 -15.55
N ILE A 97 0.91 -4.00 -14.31
CA ILE A 97 0.39 -4.70 -13.14
C ILE A 97 -0.78 -3.90 -12.60
N SER A 98 -1.98 -4.48 -12.62
CA SER A 98 -3.15 -3.80 -12.06
C SER A 98 -3.07 -3.68 -10.54
N GLU A 99 -3.74 -2.69 -9.97
CA GLU A 99 -3.85 -2.56 -8.49
C GLU A 99 -4.48 -3.80 -7.85
N ARG A 100 -5.40 -4.47 -8.57
CA ARG A 100 -5.97 -5.74 -8.13
C ARG A 100 -4.95 -6.85 -8.04
N GLU A 101 -4.05 -6.98 -9.02
CA GLU A 101 -2.96 -7.96 -8.95
C GLU A 101 -1.98 -7.64 -7.81
N MET A 102 -1.69 -6.35 -7.56
CA MET A 102 -0.89 -5.96 -6.41
C MET A 102 -1.58 -6.32 -5.09
N LEU A 103 -2.90 -6.14 -5.00
CA LEU A 103 -3.70 -6.50 -3.83
C LEU A 103 -3.72 -8.02 -3.61
N ASP A 104 -3.89 -8.80 -4.68
CA ASP A 104 -3.81 -10.27 -4.63
C ASP A 104 -2.41 -10.72 -4.15
N ALA A 105 -1.34 -10.08 -4.64
CA ALA A 105 0.02 -10.33 -4.17
C ALA A 105 0.23 -9.96 -2.68
N CYS A 106 -0.37 -8.86 -2.19
CA CYS A 106 -0.35 -8.54 -0.76
C CYS A 106 -1.04 -9.63 0.07
N ALA A 107 -2.14 -10.17 -0.47
CA ALA A 107 -2.86 -11.24 0.18
C ALA A 107 -2.00 -12.50 0.29
N GLU A 108 -1.04 -12.79 -0.59
CA GLU A 108 -0.11 -13.92 -0.44
C GLU A 108 0.69 -13.86 0.87
N ARG A 109 1.05 -12.67 1.37
CA ARG A 109 1.72 -12.54 2.69
C ARG A 109 0.79 -12.83 3.85
N LEU A 110 -0.49 -12.46 3.71
CA LEU A 110 -1.51 -12.71 4.73
C LEU A 110 -2.03 -14.15 4.68
N VAL A 111 -2.16 -14.72 3.49
CA VAL A 111 -2.59 -16.10 3.18
C VAL A 111 -1.45 -17.09 3.39
N GLY A 112 -0.20 -16.65 3.25
CA GLY A 112 0.99 -17.37 3.73
C GLY A 112 0.97 -17.66 5.23
N ARG A 113 0.08 -17.02 6.02
CA ARG A 113 -0.25 -17.50 7.39
C ARG A 113 -0.98 -18.85 7.41
N TYR A 114 -1.64 -19.23 6.32
CA TYR A 114 -2.39 -20.49 6.18
C TYR A 114 -1.63 -21.56 5.37
N ASN A 115 -0.70 -21.18 4.48
CA ASN A 115 0.26 -22.12 3.90
C ASN A 115 1.50 -22.24 4.79
N ALA A 116 1.35 -22.97 5.89
CA ALA A 116 2.42 -23.14 6.89
C ALA A 116 3.70 -23.80 6.33
N GLU A 117 3.61 -24.51 5.20
CA GLU A 117 4.74 -25.20 4.59
C GLU A 117 5.63 -24.26 3.75
N LYS A 118 5.04 -23.23 3.14
CA LYS A 118 5.75 -22.24 2.31
C LYS A 118 5.28 -20.82 2.65
N PRO A 119 5.63 -20.32 3.85
CA PRO A 119 5.27 -18.97 4.24
C PRO A 119 5.93 -17.95 3.30
N ILE A 120 5.17 -16.94 2.90
CA ILE A 120 5.67 -15.83 2.08
C ILE A 120 5.75 -14.60 2.99
N ARG A 121 6.97 -14.08 3.18
CA ARG A 121 7.21 -12.85 3.95
C ARG A 121 7.31 -11.63 3.05
N VAL A 122 7.88 -11.82 1.86
CA VAL A 122 8.19 -10.76 0.91
C VAL A 122 7.65 -11.14 -0.45
N VAL A 123 7.09 -10.17 -1.15
CA VAL A 123 6.75 -10.31 -2.57
C VAL A 123 7.58 -9.31 -3.34
N ARG A 124 8.33 -9.82 -4.32
CA ARG A 124 9.26 -9.05 -5.14
C ARG A 124 8.81 -9.05 -6.59
N TYR A 125 8.65 -7.86 -7.15
CA TYR A 125 8.49 -7.68 -8.59
C TYR A 125 9.82 -7.25 -9.21
N ALA A 126 10.38 -8.10 -10.08
CA ALA A 126 11.57 -7.83 -10.86
C ALA A 126 11.17 -7.47 -12.30
N PHE A 127 11.17 -6.18 -12.61
CA PHE A 127 10.83 -5.65 -13.93
C PHE A 127 12.03 -5.71 -14.86
N ILE A 128 11.87 -6.32 -16.03
CA ILE A 128 12.92 -6.37 -17.06
C ILE A 128 13.21 -4.96 -17.59
N ASP A 129 12.17 -4.13 -17.74
CA ASP A 129 12.28 -2.74 -18.17
C ASP A 129 12.33 -1.78 -16.94
N PRO A 130 13.39 -0.99 -16.75
CA PRO A 130 13.48 0.00 -15.68
C PRO A 130 12.36 1.06 -15.70
N ASP A 131 11.88 1.44 -16.88
CA ASP A 131 10.82 2.44 -17.01
C ASP A 131 9.48 1.88 -16.50
N ASP A 132 9.22 0.58 -16.72
CA ASP A 132 8.08 -0.11 -16.11
C ASP A 132 8.21 -0.15 -14.59
N ALA A 133 9.40 -0.45 -14.07
CA ALA A 133 9.64 -0.47 -12.62
C ALA A 133 9.29 0.89 -12.00
N GLN A 134 9.77 1.98 -12.62
CA GLN A 134 9.53 3.34 -12.15
C GLN A 134 8.04 3.72 -12.19
N ARG A 135 7.30 3.29 -13.23
CA ARG A 135 5.85 3.54 -13.36
C ARG A 135 5.04 2.90 -12.22
N HIS A 136 5.47 1.74 -11.72
CA HIS A 136 4.76 1.00 -10.67
C HIS A 136 5.27 1.31 -9.26
N LEU A 137 6.42 1.99 -9.14
CA LEU A 137 7.17 2.18 -7.90
C LEU A 137 6.30 2.65 -6.74
N HIS A 138 5.53 3.72 -6.93
CA HIS A 138 4.75 4.33 -5.85
C HIS A 138 3.67 3.38 -5.31
N GLU A 139 2.83 2.84 -6.19
CA GLU A 139 1.68 2.01 -5.78
C GLU A 139 2.11 0.65 -5.23
N MET A 140 3.23 0.09 -5.69
CA MET A 140 3.84 -1.11 -5.13
C MET A 140 4.47 -0.84 -3.76
N TRP A 141 5.22 0.26 -3.62
CA TRP A 141 5.84 0.67 -2.35
C TRP A 141 4.80 0.93 -1.25
N LEU A 142 3.68 1.59 -1.60
CA LEU A 142 2.54 1.79 -0.70
C LEU A 142 1.94 0.47 -0.20
N ARG A 143 2.06 -0.60 -0.99
CA ARG A 143 1.59 -1.95 -0.72
C ARG A 143 2.68 -2.86 -0.14
N ASP A 144 3.83 -2.30 0.24
CA ASP A 144 4.99 -3.03 0.76
C ASP A 144 5.49 -4.15 -0.18
N LEU A 145 5.31 -3.97 -1.50
CA LEU A 145 5.82 -4.88 -2.53
C LEU A 145 7.20 -4.36 -2.96
N GLU A 146 8.21 -5.22 -2.96
CA GLU A 146 9.54 -4.81 -3.39
C GLU A 146 9.57 -4.60 -4.90
N VAL A 147 10.25 -3.53 -5.32
CA VAL A 147 10.39 -3.16 -6.72
C VAL A 147 11.86 -3.27 -7.10
N TRP A 148 12.13 -4.19 -8.01
CA TRP A 148 13.46 -4.47 -8.51
C TRP A 148 13.48 -4.29 -10.03
N THR A 149 14.66 -3.96 -10.55
CA THR A 149 14.94 -3.92 -11.99
C THR A 149 16.38 -4.34 -12.25
N PHE A 150 16.85 -4.21 -13.49
CA PHE A 150 18.19 -4.58 -13.90
C PHE A 150 18.98 -3.36 -14.33
N THR A 151 20.24 -3.29 -13.92
CA THR A 151 21.21 -2.35 -14.47
C THR A 151 21.55 -2.71 -15.92
N SER A 152 22.22 -1.80 -16.63
CA SER A 152 22.67 -2.02 -18.02
C SER A 152 23.59 -3.23 -18.22
N ASN A 153 24.26 -3.71 -17.17
CA ASN A 153 25.09 -4.93 -17.18
C ASN A 153 24.33 -6.20 -16.70
N GLY A 154 23.00 -6.14 -16.57
CA GLY A 154 22.15 -7.28 -16.22
C GLY A 154 22.11 -7.65 -14.73
N LYS A 155 22.62 -6.79 -13.84
CA LYS A 155 22.55 -7.03 -12.38
C LYS A 155 21.21 -6.56 -11.83
N GLU A 156 20.53 -7.42 -11.09
CA GLU A 156 19.29 -7.08 -10.36
C GLU A 156 19.59 -6.06 -9.25
N ILE A 157 18.79 -4.99 -9.17
CA ILE A 157 18.87 -3.93 -8.16
C ILE A 157 17.49 -3.60 -7.61
N ARG A 158 17.41 -3.34 -6.30
CA ARG A 158 16.20 -2.86 -5.63
C ARG A 158 16.13 -1.34 -5.74
N ILE A 159 14.96 -0.80 -6.08
CA ILE A 159 14.76 0.64 -6.28
C ILE A 159 13.78 1.27 -5.29
N ASP A 160 13.04 0.47 -4.52
CA ASP A 160 12.09 0.97 -3.51
C ASP A 160 12.72 1.19 -2.12
N ASP A 161 13.91 0.66 -1.84
CA ASP A 161 14.52 0.66 -0.50
C ASP A 161 14.80 2.08 0.03
N THR A 162 15.21 2.97 -0.87
CA THR A 162 15.47 4.38 -0.56
C THR A 162 14.34 5.30 -1.04
N TYR A 163 13.21 4.73 -1.50
CA TYR A 163 12.07 5.50 -1.96
C TYR A 163 11.25 5.95 -0.76
N ASP A 164 11.28 7.25 -0.49
CA ASP A 164 10.60 7.89 0.65
C ASP A 164 9.89 9.17 0.19
N PRO A 165 8.76 9.05 -0.54
CA PRO A 165 8.03 10.22 -1.01
C PRO A 165 7.41 10.95 0.19
N SER A 166 7.35 12.28 0.14
CA SER A 166 6.56 13.02 1.13
C SER A 166 5.06 12.84 0.87
N PRO A 167 4.23 12.64 1.92
CA PRO A 167 2.78 12.63 1.77
C PRO A 167 2.25 13.89 1.10
N THR A 168 1.28 13.74 0.20
CA THR A 168 0.58 14.86 -0.44
C THR A 168 -0.85 14.94 0.10
N PRO A 169 -1.05 15.51 1.31
CA PRO A 169 -2.38 15.55 1.91
C PRO A 169 -3.33 16.43 1.08
N PRO A 170 -4.65 16.18 1.14
CA PRO A 170 -5.64 17.01 0.46
C PRO A 170 -5.70 18.42 1.07
N GLU A 171 -6.25 19.36 0.32
CA GLU A 171 -6.26 20.79 0.65
C GLU A 171 -6.88 21.07 2.04
N TRP A 172 -8.00 20.42 2.35
CA TRP A 172 -8.69 20.58 3.63
C TRP A 172 -7.81 20.16 4.82
N VAL A 173 -7.03 19.09 4.68
CA VAL A 173 -6.06 18.65 5.70
C VAL A 173 -4.94 19.68 5.88
N ARG A 174 -4.43 20.23 4.77
CA ARG A 174 -3.39 21.28 4.83
C ARG A 174 -3.90 22.53 5.53
N ARG A 175 -5.16 22.92 5.30
CA ARG A 175 -5.78 24.06 5.98
C ARG A 175 -5.89 23.83 7.48
N LEU A 176 -6.37 22.66 7.91
CA LEU A 176 -6.50 22.31 9.33
C LEU A 176 -5.14 22.33 10.06
N ARG A 177 -4.12 21.65 9.52
CA ARG A 177 -2.77 21.63 10.11
C ARG A 177 -2.19 23.03 10.31
N LYS A 178 -2.37 23.92 9.31
CA LYS A 178 -1.93 25.32 9.40
C LYS A 178 -2.69 26.13 10.44
N ALA A 179 -3.95 25.80 10.73
CA ALA A 179 -4.73 26.48 11.75
C ALA A 179 -4.27 26.07 13.16
N GLU A 180 -3.99 24.78 13.36
CA GLU A 180 -3.43 24.24 14.61
C GLU A 180 -2.07 24.85 14.94
N GLU A 181 -1.16 24.95 13.95
CA GLU A 181 0.16 25.57 14.11
C GLU A 181 0.12 27.06 14.51
N LYS A 182 -0.96 27.78 14.15
CA LYS A 182 -1.13 29.20 14.48
C LYS A 182 -1.84 29.43 15.81
N GLY A 183 -2.50 28.41 16.34
CA GLY A 183 -3.23 28.45 17.62
C GLY A 183 -2.42 27.92 18.81
N ALA A 184 -1.24 27.34 18.56
CA ALA A 184 -0.27 26.88 19.56
C ALA A 184 0.79 27.95 19.85
#